data_AF-A0A959QEQ2-F1
#
_entry.id   AF-A0A959QEQ2-F1
#
_cell.length_a   1.000
_cell.length_b   1.000
_cell.length_c   1.000
_cell.angle_alpha   90.00
_cell.angle_beta   90.00
_cell.angle_gamma   90.00
#
_symmetry.space_group_name_H-M   'P 1'
#
loop_
_entity.id
_entity.type
_entity.pdbx_description
1 polymer ?
#
loop_
_entity_poly.entity_id
_entity_poly.type
_entity_poly.pdbx_seq_one_letter_code
_entity_poly.pdbx_strand_id
1 'polypeptide(L)'
;MDTKTLTKPKTKTKSTEKQIFTYEEALNASIEYFNGDELAASVWLNKYALKDSNGNIYERSPEDMHHRLASELARVEKKYRNPLSAGAIFELLD
;
A
#
# COMPACT_ATOMS: atom_id res chain seq x y z
N MET A 1 -3.42 44.36 26.74
CA MET A 1 -2.44 44.08 25.67
C MET A 1 -1.97 42.66 25.91
N ASP A 2 -2.85 41.73 25.57
CA ASP A 2 -2.78 40.35 26.03
C ASP A 2 -1.95 39.54 25.05
N THR A 3 -0.91 38.91 25.59
CA THR A 3 0.10 38.15 24.87
C THR A 3 -0.54 36.90 24.27
N LYS A 4 -0.79 36.93 22.96
CA LYS A 4 -1.25 35.76 22.20
C LYS A 4 -0.11 34.74 22.12
N THR A 5 -0.12 33.79 23.03
CA THR A 5 0.71 32.58 22.98
C THR A 5 0.35 31.74 21.75
N LEU A 6 1.38 31.45 20.97
CA LEU A 6 1.32 30.67 19.75
C LEU A 6 1.23 29.17 20.11
N THR A 7 0.02 28.61 20.19
CA THR A 7 -0.16 27.16 20.31
C THR A 7 -0.18 26.52 18.93
N LYS A 8 0.99 26.06 18.47
CA LYS A 8 1.10 25.16 17.31
C LYS A 8 0.29 23.88 17.59
N PRO A 9 -0.56 23.41 16.67
CA PRO A 9 -1.31 22.18 16.88
C PRO A 9 -0.35 20.99 16.92
N LYS A 10 -0.48 20.17 17.97
CA LYS A 10 0.27 18.93 18.19
C LYS A 10 0.04 17.99 17.00
N THR A 11 1.06 17.77 16.19
CA THR A 11 1.10 16.69 15.20
C THR A 11 0.98 15.36 15.92
N LYS A 12 -0.15 14.66 15.73
CA LYS A 12 -0.33 13.28 16.20
C LYS A 12 0.52 12.37 15.33
N THR A 13 1.69 11.98 15.82
CA THR A 13 2.46 10.87 15.25
C THR A 13 1.70 9.58 15.54
N LYS A 14 0.86 9.11 14.61
CA LYS A 14 0.30 7.76 14.66
C LYS A 14 1.46 6.79 14.41
N SER A 15 1.83 6.01 15.41
CA SER A 15 2.58 4.77 15.22
C SER A 15 1.69 3.84 14.40
N THR A 16 1.93 3.77 13.09
CA THR A 16 1.26 2.83 12.19
C THR A 16 1.81 1.43 12.44
N GLU A 17 1.19 0.70 13.36
CA GLU A 17 1.33 -0.75 13.37
C GLU A 17 0.82 -1.25 12.01
N LYS A 18 1.69 -1.92 11.25
CA LYS A 18 1.30 -2.50 9.96
C LYS A 18 0.35 -3.66 10.24
N GLN A 19 -0.82 -3.63 9.62
CA GLN A 19 -1.75 -4.74 9.66
C GLN A 19 -1.07 -5.99 9.08
N ILE A 20 -1.22 -7.12 9.77
CA ILE A 20 -0.73 -8.42 9.33
C ILE A 20 -1.92 -9.25 8.87
N PHE A 21 -1.82 -9.86 7.71
CA PHE A 21 -2.80 -10.78 7.15
C PHE A 21 -2.33 -12.22 7.32
N THR A 22 -3.28 -13.12 7.53
CA THR A 22 -3.01 -14.55 7.43
C THR A 22 -2.82 -14.95 5.96
N TYR A 23 -2.16 -16.09 5.76
CA TYR A 23 -1.97 -16.64 4.42
C TYR A 23 -3.31 -16.91 3.72
N GLU A 24 -4.30 -17.45 4.44
CA GLU A 24 -5.62 -17.78 3.90
C GLU A 24 -6.40 -16.51 3.51
N GLU A 25 -6.41 -15.48 4.34
CA GLU A 25 -7.05 -14.20 4.02
C GLU A 25 -6.46 -13.58 2.76
N ALA A 26 -5.13 -13.55 2.66
CA ALA A 26 -4.45 -12.97 1.51
C ALA A 26 -4.62 -13.81 0.24
N LEU A 27 -4.64 -15.15 0.37
CA LEU A 27 -4.87 -16.05 -0.75
C LEU A 27 -6.29 -15.88 -1.30
N ASN A 28 -7.32 -15.89 -0.44
CA ASN A 28 -8.71 -15.77 -0.85
C ASN A 28 -8.98 -14.42 -1.55
N ALA A 29 -8.46 -13.32 -0.99
CA ALA A 29 -8.58 -12.01 -1.63
C ALA A 29 -7.83 -11.93 -2.97
N SER A 30 -6.71 -12.64 -3.10
CA SER A 30 -5.97 -12.74 -4.37
C SER A 30 -6.69 -13.60 -5.41
N ILE A 31 -7.35 -14.68 -4.99
CA ILE A 31 -8.20 -15.51 -5.87
C ILE A 31 -9.32 -14.67 -6.45
N GLU A 32 -9.99 -13.86 -5.61
CA GLU A 32 -11.01 -12.92 -6.07
C GLU A 32 -10.45 -11.92 -7.08
N TYR A 33 -9.29 -11.33 -6.79
CA TYR A 33 -8.62 -10.40 -7.70
C TYR A 33 -8.31 -11.03 -9.07
N PHE A 34 -7.84 -12.28 -9.09
CA PHE A 34 -7.55 -13.01 -10.34
C PHE A 34 -8.74 -13.78 -10.91
N ASN A 35 -9.98 -13.41 -10.57
CA ASN A 35 -11.21 -14.01 -11.11
C ASN A 35 -11.27 -15.54 -10.96
N GLY A 36 -10.78 -16.08 -9.84
CA GLY A 36 -10.78 -17.51 -9.54
C GLY A 36 -9.50 -18.26 -9.92
N ASP A 37 -8.48 -17.60 -10.48
CA ASP A 37 -7.19 -18.24 -10.77
C ASP A 37 -6.33 -18.41 -9.51
N GLU A 38 -6.46 -19.58 -8.88
CA GLU A 38 -5.70 -19.96 -7.68
C GLU A 38 -4.18 -20.02 -7.93
N LEU A 39 -3.74 -20.38 -9.14
CA LEU A 39 -2.32 -20.47 -9.45
C LEU A 39 -1.71 -19.05 -9.49
N ALA A 40 -2.36 -18.11 -10.17
CA ALA A 40 -1.95 -16.72 -10.18
C ALA A 40 -1.93 -16.11 -8.77
N ALA A 41 -2.98 -16.36 -7.98
CA ALA A 41 -3.08 -15.91 -6.60
C ALA A 41 -1.94 -16.44 -5.72
N SER A 42 -1.65 -17.74 -5.79
CA SER A 42 -0.56 -18.35 -5.02
C SER A 42 0.83 -17.87 -5.46
N VAL A 43 1.04 -17.66 -6.77
CA VAL A 43 2.30 -17.11 -7.29
C VAL A 43 2.50 -15.69 -6.80
N TRP A 44 1.47 -14.83 -6.88
CA TRP A 44 1.54 -13.47 -6.35
C TRP A 44 1.87 -13.47 -4.87
N LEU A 45 1.12 -14.26 -4.09
CA LEU A 45 1.32 -14.33 -2.65
C LEU A 45 2.75 -14.76 -2.34
N ASN A 46 3.33 -15.71 -3.08
CA ASN A 46 4.68 -16.21 -2.81
C ASN A 46 5.82 -15.33 -3.33
N LYS A 47 5.60 -14.51 -4.36
CA LYS A 47 6.68 -13.80 -5.07
C LYS A 47 6.62 -12.28 -4.95
N TYR A 48 5.44 -11.69 -4.78
CA TYR A 48 5.25 -10.24 -4.91
C TYR A 48 4.64 -9.59 -3.68
N ALA A 49 3.81 -10.31 -2.91
CA ALA A 49 3.24 -9.79 -1.67
C ALA A 49 4.35 -9.35 -0.71
N LEU A 50 4.16 -8.19 -0.07
CA LEU A 50 5.10 -7.66 0.91
C LEU A 50 5.09 -8.52 2.17
N LYS A 51 6.25 -9.12 2.48
CA LYS A 51 6.45 -9.95 3.67
C LYS A 51 7.77 -9.66 4.36
N ASP A 52 7.85 -9.99 5.65
CA ASP A 52 9.12 -10.04 6.37
C ASP A 52 9.73 -11.45 6.39
N SER A 53 10.92 -11.57 6.97
CA SER A 53 11.61 -12.85 7.14
C SER A 53 10.90 -13.83 8.07
N ASN A 54 9.96 -13.36 8.89
CA ASN A 54 9.16 -14.19 9.79
C ASN A 54 7.89 -14.72 9.10
N GLY A 55 7.64 -14.33 7.85
CA GLY A 55 6.48 -14.72 7.08
C GLY A 55 5.24 -13.86 7.34
N ASN A 56 5.36 -12.74 8.05
CA ASN A 56 4.25 -11.81 8.24
C ASN A 56 3.88 -11.16 6.90
N ILE A 57 2.61 -11.24 6.50
CA ILE A 57 2.10 -10.68 5.25
C ILE A 57 1.48 -9.31 5.53
N TYR A 58 1.86 -8.30 4.75
CA TYR A 58 1.41 -6.91 4.96
C TYR A 58 0.48 -6.39 3.86
N GLU A 59 0.17 -7.21 2.86
CA GLU A 59 -0.73 -6.89 1.75
C GLU A 59 -1.79 -7.97 1.64
N ARG A 60 -3.07 -7.56 1.59
CA ARG A 60 -4.20 -8.48 1.51
C ARG A 60 -4.40 -8.99 0.10
N SER A 61 -4.20 -8.15 -0.91
CA SER A 61 -4.42 -8.50 -2.32
C SER A 61 -3.41 -7.81 -3.25
N PRO A 62 -3.33 -8.20 -4.54
CA PRO A 62 -2.52 -7.51 -5.53
C PRO A 62 -2.85 -6.01 -5.67
N GLU A 63 -4.11 -5.63 -5.46
CA GLU A 63 -4.56 -4.23 -5.43
C GLU A 63 -3.80 -3.39 -4.40
N ASP A 64 -3.57 -3.91 -3.19
CA ASP A 64 -2.79 -3.22 -2.16
C ASP A 64 -1.33 -2.97 -2.61
N MET A 65 -0.77 -3.96 -3.34
CA MET A 65 0.56 -3.85 -3.94
C MET A 65 0.59 -2.78 -5.03
N HIS A 66 -0.42 -2.71 -5.90
CA HIS A 66 -0.56 -1.65 -6.90
C HIS A 66 -0.67 -0.27 -6.25
N HIS A 67 -1.45 -0.11 -5.18
CA HIS A 67 -1.52 1.14 -4.43
C HIS A 67 -0.17 1.54 -3.82
N ARG A 68 0.59 0.60 -3.25
CA ARG A 68 1.93 0.87 -2.74
C ARG A 68 2.87 1.33 -3.85
N LEU A 69 2.92 0.60 -4.97
CA LEU A 69 3.77 0.95 -6.10
C LEU A 69 3.41 2.33 -6.67
N ALA A 70 2.12 2.57 -6.90
CA ALA A 70 1.63 3.84 -7.40
C ALA A 70 1.96 5.01 -6.47
N SER A 71 1.87 4.81 -5.15
CA SER A 71 2.23 5.83 -4.16
C SER A 71 3.72 6.16 -4.18
N GLU A 72 4.58 5.15 -4.29
CA GLU A 72 6.03 5.35 -4.35
C GLU A 72 6.48 5.98 -5.66
N LEU A 73 5.88 5.57 -6.78
CA LEU A 73 6.10 6.19 -8.08
C LEU A 73 5.65 7.65 -8.06
N ALA A 74 4.43 7.94 -7.59
CA ALA A 74 3.91 9.30 -7.46
C ALA A 74 4.78 10.20 -6.55
N ARG A 75 5.39 9.61 -5.51
CA ARG A 75 6.34 10.33 -4.64
C ARG A 75 7.59 10.75 -5.41
N VAL A 76 8.10 9.92 -6.32
CA VAL A 76 9.24 10.25 -7.18
C VAL A 76 8.82 11.22 -8.30
N GLU A 77 7.63 11.02 -8.88
CA GLU A 77 7.09 11.85 -9.97
C GLU A 77 7.06 13.34 -9.63
N LYS A 78 6.78 13.69 -8.37
CA LYS A 78 6.78 15.07 -7.85
C LYS A 78 8.07 15.86 -8.11
N LYS A 79 9.16 15.19 -8.49
CA LYS A 79 10.44 15.82 -8.85
C LYS A 79 10.50 16.30 -10.30
N TYR A 80 9.56 15.90 -11.15
CA TYR A 80 9.54 16.23 -12.57
C TYR A 80 8.48 17.30 -12.89
N ARG A 81 8.59 17.90 -14.09
CA ARG A 81 7.78 19.05 -14.50
C ARG A 81 6.28 18.75 -14.64
N ASN A 82 5.90 17.51 -14.97
CA ASN A 82 4.52 17.08 -15.14
C ASN A 82 4.28 15.77 -14.37
N PRO A 83 4.12 15.84 -13.04
CA PRO A 83 4.02 14.64 -12.21
C PRO A 83 2.69 13.91 -12.43
N LEU A 84 2.73 12.59 -12.55
CA LEU A 84 1.52 11.78 -12.47
C LEU A 84 1.05 11.62 -11.02
N SER A 85 -0.28 11.59 -10.83
CA SER A 85 -0.88 11.29 -9.53
C SER A 85 -0.81 9.79 -9.24
N ALA A 86 -0.85 9.42 -7.96
CA ALA A 86 -0.90 8.00 -7.58
C ALA A 86 -2.11 7.28 -8.19
N GLY A 87 -3.27 7.95 -8.28
CA GLY A 87 -4.44 7.39 -8.96
C GLY A 87 -4.17 7.12 -10.45
N ALA A 88 -3.60 8.08 -11.18
CA ALA A 88 -3.29 7.89 -12.60
C ALA A 88 -2.26 6.78 -12.84
N ILE A 89 -1.31 6.58 -11.92
CA ILE A 89 -0.35 5.47 -12.00
C ILE A 89 -1.03 4.14 -11.66
N PHE A 90 -1.90 4.12 -10.65
CA PHE A 90 -2.62 2.93 -10.25
C PHE A 90 -3.47 2.35 -11.39
N GLU A 91 -4.24 3.21 -12.08
CA GLU A 91 -5.06 2.83 -13.25
C GLU A 91 -4.25 2.27 -14.43
N LEU A 92 -2.93 2.47 -14.45
CA LEU A 92 -2.02 1.90 -15.46
C LEU A 92 -1.38 0.59 -15.01
N LEU A 93 -1.40 0.29 -13.72
CA LEU A 93 -0.84 -0.93 -13.14
C LEU A 93 -1.88 -2.05 -13.00
N ASP A 94 -3.11 -1.67 -12.68
CA ASP A 94 -4.26 -2.57 -12.50
C ASP A 94 -4.85 -3.04 -13.83
#